data_AF-A0A8S2X1T4-F1
#
_entry.id   AF-A0A8S2X1T4-F1
#
_cell.length_a   1.000
_cell.length_b   1.000
_cell.length_c   1.000
_cell.angle_alpha   90.00
_cell.angle_beta   90.00
_cell.angle_gamma   90.00
#
_symmetry.space_group_name_H-M   'P 1'
#
loop_
_entity.id
_entity.type
_entity.pdbx_description
1 polymer ?
#
loop_
_entity_poly.entity_id
_entity_poly.type
_entity_poly.pdbx_seq_one_letter_code
_entity_poly.pdbx_strand_id
1 'polypeptide(L)'
;MITMSSESNSDVEGSDNEETNSGDDNMEIEDVQNELDDDEFDGDGPISDDWSIGVIVDDKCGLTDQTTIIQLLQKCRTYVNKIKNSMIISSYIDNERKKMKVKRKLIVDVISRWNSTYYMIDGFLKLKPIITKFYGDIHILKLKQKHANKLAAVELTSNE
;
A
#
# COMPACT_ATOMS: atom_id res chain seq x y z
N MET A 1 19.86 16.58 53.17
CA MET A 1 18.83 15.92 53.99
C MET A 1 18.10 14.93 53.11
N ILE A 2 18.26 13.66 53.42
CA ILE A 2 17.62 12.51 52.76
C ILE A 2 16.37 12.20 53.58
N THR A 3 15.23 11.99 52.94
CA THR A 3 14.12 11.22 53.51
C THR A 3 13.57 10.31 52.43
N MET A 4 13.95 9.03 52.54
CA MET A 4 13.22 7.91 51.96
C MET A 4 12.00 7.64 52.84
N SER A 5 10.88 7.26 52.22
CA SER A 5 9.84 6.49 52.90
C SER A 5 9.23 5.52 51.89
N SER A 6 9.50 4.25 52.16
CA SER A 6 8.95 3.03 51.61
C SER A 6 7.80 2.56 52.49
N GLU A 7 6.75 1.98 51.90
CA GLU A 7 5.84 0.95 52.45
C GLU A 7 4.65 0.79 51.48
N SER A 8 3.89 -0.31 51.32
CA SER A 8 4.04 -1.78 51.29
C SER A 8 2.61 -2.33 51.14
N ASN A 9 2.39 -3.27 50.20
CA ASN A 9 1.36 -4.33 50.08
C ASN A 9 -0.09 -4.24 50.65
N SER A 10 -1.03 -4.76 49.86
CA SER A 10 -1.99 -5.87 50.18
C SER A 10 -2.75 -6.23 48.89
N ASP A 11 -2.63 -7.45 48.34
CA ASP A 11 -3.27 -8.74 48.70
C ASP A 11 -4.73 -8.86 48.19
N VAL A 12 -5.01 -9.78 47.24
CA VAL A 12 -5.72 -11.09 47.42
C VAL A 12 -7.26 -10.87 47.29
N GLU A 13 -8.04 -11.46 46.36
CA GLU A 13 -8.53 -12.83 46.11
C GLU A 13 -9.18 -12.82 44.69
N GLY A 14 -9.30 -13.86 43.86
CA GLY A 14 -9.68 -15.26 44.12
C GLY A 14 -11.19 -15.45 43.87
N SER A 15 -11.58 -16.12 42.77
CA SER A 15 -12.70 -17.09 42.77
C SER A 15 -13.02 -17.66 41.38
N ASP A 16 -12.94 -18.99 41.34
CA ASP A 16 -13.49 -19.92 40.36
C ASP A 16 -15.02 -20.03 40.44
N ASN A 17 -15.63 -20.47 39.34
CA ASN A 17 -16.75 -21.47 39.23
C ASN A 17 -17.32 -21.38 37.80
N GLU A 18 -17.34 -22.47 37.00
CA GLU A 18 -18.35 -23.55 37.00
C GLU A 18 -19.78 -22.98 36.88
N GLU A 19 -20.71 -23.42 36.03
CA GLU A 19 -20.89 -24.61 35.21
C GLU A 19 -22.16 -24.38 34.36
N THR A 20 -22.32 -25.16 33.29
CA THR A 20 -23.58 -25.65 32.66
C THR A 20 -24.76 -24.69 32.40
N ASN A 21 -25.23 -24.66 31.14
CA ASN A 21 -26.63 -25.04 30.90
C ASN A 21 -26.85 -25.53 29.45
N SER A 22 -27.32 -26.77 29.37
CA SER A 22 -27.96 -27.41 28.23
C SER A 22 -29.30 -26.74 27.91
N GLY A 23 -29.54 -26.47 26.63
CA GLY A 23 -30.81 -26.00 26.10
C GLY A 23 -31.01 -26.51 24.68
N ASP A 24 -31.54 -27.72 24.61
CA ASP A 24 -32.04 -28.43 23.44
C ASP A 24 -33.34 -27.76 22.96
N ASP A 25 -33.29 -27.00 21.86
CA ASP A 25 -34.47 -26.53 21.14
C ASP A 25 -34.45 -27.11 19.73
N ASN A 26 -35.08 -28.29 19.69
CA ASN A 26 -35.58 -29.01 18.54
C ASN A 26 -36.45 -28.10 17.65
N MET A 27 -35.91 -27.63 16.52
CA MET A 27 -36.68 -26.96 15.48
C MET A 27 -36.83 -27.93 14.31
N GLU A 28 -38.00 -28.55 14.21
CA GLU A 28 -38.45 -29.31 13.04
C GLU A 28 -38.29 -28.43 11.80
N ILE A 29 -37.31 -28.76 10.96
CA ILE A 29 -37.21 -28.22 9.61
C ILE A 29 -38.11 -29.11 8.75
N GLU A 30 -39.30 -28.63 8.44
CA GLU A 30 -40.15 -29.22 7.41
C GLU A 30 -39.38 -29.24 6.09
N ASP A 31 -39.19 -30.45 5.55
CA ASP A 31 -38.64 -30.72 4.23
C ASP A 31 -39.55 -30.10 3.14
N VAL A 32 -39.32 -28.84 2.81
CA VAL A 32 -39.83 -28.24 1.58
C VAL A 32 -38.98 -28.78 0.44
N GLN A 33 -39.50 -29.82 -0.20
CA GLN A 33 -39.08 -30.28 -1.52
C GLN A 33 -39.28 -29.15 -2.53
N ASN A 34 -38.27 -28.29 -2.68
CA ASN A 34 -38.11 -27.49 -3.88
C ASN A 34 -37.59 -28.42 -4.97
N GLU A 35 -38.52 -28.97 -5.75
CA GLU A 35 -38.26 -29.43 -7.11
C GLU A 35 -37.78 -28.22 -7.91
N LEU A 36 -36.46 -28.00 -7.91
CA LEU A 36 -35.82 -27.19 -8.94
C LEU A 36 -35.69 -28.11 -10.14
N ASP A 37 -36.49 -27.80 -11.17
CA ASP A 37 -36.34 -28.33 -12.52
C ASP A 37 -34.85 -28.32 -12.90
N ASP A 38 -34.27 -29.52 -12.96
CA ASP A 38 -33.01 -29.79 -13.64
C ASP A 38 -33.28 -29.57 -15.14
N ASP A 39 -33.29 -28.30 -15.55
CA ASP A 39 -33.14 -27.92 -16.95
C ASP A 39 -31.81 -28.52 -17.43
N GLU A 40 -31.96 -29.60 -18.18
CA GLU A 40 -30.95 -30.37 -18.89
C GLU A 40 -30.07 -29.39 -19.70
N PHE A 41 -28.95 -28.98 -19.10
CA PHE A 41 -27.94 -28.19 -19.78
C PHE A 41 -27.22 -29.12 -20.76
N ASP A 42 -27.72 -29.18 -21.99
CA ASP A 42 -27.06 -29.78 -23.15
C ASP A 42 -25.76 -29.01 -23.47
N GLY A 43 -24.75 -29.25 -22.64
CA GLY A 43 -23.42 -28.66 -22.69
C GLY A 43 -22.53 -29.33 -23.74
N ASP A 44 -22.96 -29.35 -25.01
CA ASP A 44 -22.15 -29.81 -26.15
C ASP A 44 -21.96 -28.73 -27.23
N GLY A 45 -22.08 -27.47 -26.82
CA GLY A 45 -21.54 -26.34 -27.58
C GLY A 45 -20.06 -26.17 -27.26
N PRO A 46 -19.16 -25.98 -28.24
CA PRO A 46 -17.78 -25.64 -27.94
C PRO A 46 -17.79 -24.36 -27.08
N ILE A 47 -17.20 -24.43 -25.88
CA ILE A 47 -16.86 -23.24 -25.09
C ILE A 47 -15.97 -22.39 -25.98
N SER A 48 -16.60 -21.41 -26.63
CA SER A 48 -15.94 -20.39 -27.40
C SER A 48 -15.59 -19.31 -26.41
N ASP A 49 -14.32 -19.28 -26.00
CA ASP A 49 -13.71 -18.16 -25.25
C ASP A 49 -13.59 -16.90 -26.11
N ASP A 50 -14.63 -16.58 -26.88
CA ASP A 50 -14.64 -15.39 -27.73
C ASP A 50 -15.12 -14.18 -26.93
N TRP A 51 -14.27 -13.76 -25.99
CA TRP A 51 -14.36 -12.49 -25.28
C TRP A 51 -14.22 -11.27 -26.23
N SER A 52 -14.03 -11.51 -27.53
CA SER A 52 -13.88 -10.49 -28.57
C SER A 52 -15.21 -10.07 -29.20
N ILE A 53 -16.30 -10.81 -28.97
CA ILE A 53 -17.62 -10.47 -29.50
C ILE A 53 -18.18 -9.26 -28.74
N GLY A 54 -18.08 -8.09 -29.36
CA GLY A 54 -18.66 -6.83 -28.87
C GLY A 54 -17.66 -5.72 -28.55
N VAL A 55 -16.35 -5.96 -28.66
CA VAL A 55 -15.36 -4.88 -28.57
C VAL A 55 -15.35 -4.15 -29.91
N ILE A 56 -16.03 -3.01 -29.98
CA ILE A 56 -15.80 -2.02 -31.03
C ILE A 56 -14.36 -1.53 -30.84
N VAL A 57 -13.42 -2.12 -31.57
CA VAL A 57 -12.03 -1.67 -31.61
C VAL A 57 -12.02 -0.40 -32.45
N ASP A 58 -12.17 0.76 -31.80
CA ASP A 58 -11.82 2.04 -32.39
C ASP A 58 -10.29 2.11 -32.53
N ASP A 59 -9.82 1.55 -33.64
CA ASP A 59 -8.48 0.97 -33.85
C ASP A 59 -7.31 1.99 -33.91
N LYS A 60 -7.55 3.25 -33.55
CA LYS A 60 -6.51 4.30 -33.61
C LYS A 60 -6.46 5.25 -32.42
N CYS A 61 -7.45 5.25 -31.52
CA CYS A 61 -7.46 6.17 -30.37
C CYS A 61 -7.08 5.48 -29.04
N GLY A 62 -7.34 4.18 -28.89
CA GLY A 62 -7.11 3.47 -27.62
C GLY A 62 -5.67 2.96 -27.39
N LEU A 63 -4.93 2.67 -28.46
CA LEU A 63 -3.60 2.04 -28.35
C LEU A 63 -2.54 2.98 -27.77
N THR A 64 -2.57 4.27 -28.10
CA THR A 64 -1.66 5.28 -27.54
C THR A 64 -1.96 5.54 -26.06
N ASP A 65 -3.23 5.57 -25.69
CA ASP A 65 -3.64 5.86 -24.32
C ASP A 65 -3.33 4.67 -23.40
N GLN A 66 -3.55 3.45 -23.88
CA GLN A 66 -3.20 2.25 -23.12
C GLN A 66 -1.69 2.10 -22.94
N THR A 67 -0.89 2.35 -23.99
CA THR A 67 0.57 2.27 -23.89
C THR A 67 1.15 3.33 -22.96
N THR A 68 0.62 4.56 -22.97
CA THR A 68 1.04 5.62 -22.03
C THR A 68 0.67 5.28 -20.58
N ILE A 69 -0.50 4.69 -20.33
CA ILE A 69 -0.91 4.21 -19.00
C ILE A 69 0.06 3.12 -18.51
N ILE A 70 0.41 2.15 -19.36
CA ILE A 70 1.36 1.09 -19.00
C ILE A 70 2.72 1.68 -18.62
N GLN A 71 3.23 2.62 -19.41
CA GLN A 71 4.50 3.29 -19.12
C GLN A 71 4.45 4.10 -17.81
N LEU A 72 3.34 4.78 -17.54
CA LEU A 72 3.14 5.51 -16.29
C LEU A 72 3.15 4.57 -15.09
N LEU A 73 2.44 3.44 -15.18
CA LEU A 73 2.41 2.41 -14.15
C LEU A 73 3.80 1.84 -13.87
N GLN A 74 4.56 1.53 -14.92
CA GLN A 74 5.95 1.06 -14.78
C GLN A 74 6.81 2.08 -14.05
N LYS A 75 6.71 3.37 -14.41
CA LYS A 75 7.43 4.46 -13.72
C LYS A 75 7.04 4.55 -12.24
N CYS A 76 5.76 4.45 -11.92
CA CYS A 76 5.28 4.42 -10.54
C CYS A 76 5.88 3.24 -9.76
N ARG A 77 5.85 2.03 -10.32
CA ARG A 77 6.45 0.82 -9.70
C ARG A 77 7.94 1.00 -9.45
N THR A 78 8.69 1.47 -10.44
CA THR A 78 10.13 1.72 -10.29
C THR A 78 10.41 2.75 -9.19
N TYR A 79 9.60 3.80 -9.12
CA TYR A 79 9.77 4.84 -8.11
C TYR A 79 9.50 4.33 -6.69
N VAL A 80 8.39 3.61 -6.51
CA VAL A 80 8.04 2.98 -5.23
C VAL A 80 9.15 2.03 -4.78
N ASN A 81 9.68 1.20 -5.69
CA ASN A 81 10.79 0.31 -5.40
C ASN A 81 12.07 1.07 -5.02
N LYS A 82 12.42 2.15 -5.73
CA LYS A 82 13.58 2.99 -5.37
C LYS A 82 13.47 3.58 -3.97
N ILE A 83 12.27 4.05 -3.59
CA ILE A 83 12.02 4.54 -2.23
C ILE A 83 12.20 3.43 -1.22
N LYS A 84 11.56 2.27 -1.45
CA LYS A 84 11.59 1.15 -0.50
C LYS A 84 12.98 0.55 -0.32
N ASN A 85 13.76 0.48 -1.39
CA ASN A 85 15.12 -0.06 -1.35
C ASN A 85 16.12 0.93 -0.73
N SER A 86 15.82 2.22 -0.72
CA SER A 86 16.67 3.22 -0.07
C SER A 86 16.19 3.53 1.34
N MET A 87 16.91 3.03 2.34
CA MET A 87 16.59 3.26 3.76
C MET A 87 16.53 4.76 4.10
N ILE A 88 17.45 5.56 3.56
CA ILE A 88 17.53 7.01 3.80
C ILE A 88 16.27 7.71 3.27
N ILE A 89 15.89 7.42 2.03
CA ILE A 89 14.73 8.05 1.38
C ILE A 89 13.43 7.58 2.07
N SER A 90 13.33 6.28 2.36
CA SER A 90 12.19 5.71 3.09
C SER A 90 12.00 6.38 4.45
N SER A 91 13.09 6.55 5.22
CA SER A 91 13.07 7.24 6.51
C SER A 91 12.67 8.72 6.40
N TYR A 92 13.21 9.45 5.41
CA TYR A 92 12.82 10.83 5.15
C TYR A 92 11.32 10.95 4.85
N ILE A 93 10.80 10.12 3.93
CA ILE A 93 9.39 10.14 3.55
C ILE A 93 8.51 9.77 4.74
N ASP A 94 8.91 8.79 5.56
CA ASP A 94 8.19 8.40 6.76
C ASP A 94 8.13 9.52 7.80
N ASN A 95 9.20 10.30 7.95
CA ASN A 95 9.25 11.45 8.85
C ASN A 95 8.37 12.61 8.34
N GLU A 96 8.46 12.95 7.06
CA GLU A 96 7.60 13.98 6.46
C GLU A 96 6.13 13.56 6.47
N ARG A 97 5.84 12.27 6.26
CA ARG A 97 4.49 11.72 6.41
C ARG A 97 3.93 11.95 7.80
N LYS A 98 4.72 11.70 8.86
CA LYS A 98 4.32 11.96 10.25
C LYS A 98 4.05 13.45 10.48
N LYS A 99 4.89 14.34 9.96
CA LYS A 99 4.71 15.80 10.07
C LYS A 99 3.42 16.28 9.40
N MET A 100 3.13 15.77 8.21
CA MET A 100 1.91 16.13 7.46
C MET A 100 0.67 15.31 7.87
N LYS A 101 0.78 14.46 8.91
CA LYS A 101 -0.30 13.59 9.43
C LYS A 101 -0.97 12.70 8.37
N VAL A 102 -0.23 12.28 7.36
CA VAL A 102 -0.74 11.36 6.33
C VAL A 102 -0.68 9.93 6.87
N LYS A 103 -1.83 9.24 6.96
CA LYS A 103 -1.88 7.89 7.55
C LYS A 103 -1.36 6.79 6.62
N ARG A 104 -1.59 6.91 5.32
CA ARG A 104 -1.21 5.86 4.34
C ARG A 104 0.29 5.87 4.06
N LYS A 105 0.88 4.68 4.05
CA LYS A 105 2.26 4.46 3.58
C LYS A 105 2.25 4.20 2.07
N LEU A 106 3.43 4.32 1.45
CA LEU A 106 3.62 3.86 0.08
C LEU A 106 3.58 2.33 0.03
N ILE A 107 2.72 1.79 -0.83
CA ILE A 107 2.46 0.36 -1.00
C ILE A 107 3.10 -0.08 -2.32
N VAL A 108 3.74 -1.25 -2.31
CA VAL A 108 4.31 -1.88 -3.51
C VAL A 108 3.20 -2.60 -4.25
N ASP A 109 3.22 -2.52 -5.57
CA ASP A 109 2.28 -3.26 -6.42
C ASP A 109 2.62 -4.76 -6.42
N VAL A 110 1.61 -5.62 -6.27
CA VAL A 110 1.78 -7.07 -6.12
C VAL A 110 0.85 -7.78 -7.09
N ILE A 111 1.42 -8.50 -8.05
CA ILE A 111 0.69 -9.12 -9.17
C ILE A 111 -0.42 -10.06 -8.70
N SER A 112 -0.20 -10.80 -7.60
CA SER A 112 -1.17 -11.75 -7.07
C SER A 112 -2.39 -11.11 -6.40
N ARG A 113 -2.42 -9.79 -6.19
CA ARG A 113 -3.51 -9.09 -5.52
C ARG A 113 -4.21 -8.14 -6.49
N TRP A 114 -5.43 -8.49 -6.89
CA TRP A 114 -6.22 -7.84 -7.95
C TRP A 114 -6.35 -6.30 -7.86
N ASN A 115 -6.21 -5.72 -6.67
CA ASN A 115 -6.39 -4.30 -6.39
C ASN A 115 -5.10 -3.61 -5.87
N SER A 116 -3.94 -4.25 -5.93
CA SER A 116 -2.68 -3.64 -5.48
C SER A 116 -2.30 -2.38 -6.27
N THR A 117 -2.55 -2.37 -7.58
CA THR A 117 -2.19 -1.25 -8.45
C THR A 117 -2.97 0.00 -8.07
N TYR A 118 -4.26 -0.15 -7.74
CA TYR A 118 -5.10 0.93 -7.23
C TYR A 118 -4.54 1.50 -5.92
N TYR A 119 -4.21 0.64 -4.95
CA TYR A 119 -3.66 1.09 -3.66
C TYR A 119 -2.29 1.76 -3.80
N MET A 120 -1.45 1.30 -4.73
CA MET A 120 -0.18 1.94 -5.06
C MET A 120 -0.43 3.37 -5.57
N ILE A 121 -1.31 3.54 -6.56
CA ILE A 121 -1.59 4.85 -7.17
C ILE A 121 -2.22 5.79 -6.14
N ASP A 122 -3.24 5.35 -5.41
CA ASP A 122 -3.89 6.18 -4.40
C ASP A 122 -2.90 6.62 -3.30
N GLY A 123 -2.03 5.70 -2.85
CA GLY A 123 -0.95 6.04 -1.92
C GLY A 123 0.00 7.08 -2.51
N PHE A 124 0.36 6.93 -3.79
CA PHE A 124 1.22 7.86 -4.51
C PHE A 124 0.62 9.27 -4.60
N LEU A 125 -0.67 9.37 -4.91
CA LEU A 125 -1.39 10.64 -4.99
C LEU A 125 -1.44 11.35 -3.64
N LYS A 126 -1.66 10.60 -2.56
CA LYS A 126 -1.65 11.15 -1.19
C LYS A 126 -0.27 11.60 -0.73
N LEU A 127 0.79 10.94 -1.22
CA LEU A 127 2.17 11.31 -0.92
C LEU A 127 2.75 12.35 -1.89
N LYS A 128 2.04 12.74 -2.95
CA LYS A 128 2.45 13.76 -3.92
C LYS A 128 3.08 15.01 -3.29
N PRO A 129 2.48 15.69 -2.29
CA PRO A 129 3.08 16.90 -1.71
C PRO A 129 4.43 16.64 -1.02
N ILE A 130 4.57 15.48 -0.37
CA ILE A 130 5.81 15.07 0.30
C ILE A 130 6.90 14.80 -0.75
N ILE A 131 6.54 14.12 -1.83
CA ILE A 131 7.45 13.81 -2.94
C ILE A 131 7.93 15.12 -3.60
N THR A 132 7.03 16.06 -3.86
CA THR A 132 7.40 17.36 -4.45
C THR A 132 8.38 18.12 -3.56
N LYS A 133 8.13 18.14 -2.24
CA LYS A 133 9.03 18.77 -1.26
C LYS A 133 10.41 18.10 -1.25
N PHE A 134 10.45 16.77 -1.23
CA PHE A 134 11.69 15.99 -1.26
C PHE A 134 12.59 16.36 -2.46
N TYR A 135 12.00 16.49 -3.65
CA TYR A 135 12.75 16.88 -4.84
C TYR A 135 13.26 18.33 -4.81
N GLY A 136 12.51 19.24 -4.18
CA GLY A 136 12.99 20.59 -3.88
C GLY A 136 14.22 20.56 -2.98
N ASP A 137 14.17 19.79 -1.90
CA ASP A 137 15.27 19.67 -0.94
C ASP A 137 16.53 19.04 -1.57
N ILE A 138 16.37 18.00 -2.40
CA ILE A 138 17.49 17.39 -3.14
C ILE A 138 18.17 18.41 -4.06
N HIS A 139 17.40 19.23 -4.77
CA HIS A 139 17.96 20.20 -5.69
C HIS A 139 18.85 21.20 -4.95
N ILE A 140 18.38 21.68 -3.78
CA ILE A 140 19.15 22.56 -2.90
C ILE A 140 20.42 21.88 -2.40
N LEU A 141 20.34 20.61 -1.98
CA LEU A 141 21.51 19.84 -1.52
C LEU A 141 22.57 19.70 -2.61
N LYS A 142 22.17 19.35 -3.85
CA LYS A 142 23.09 19.25 -4.99
C LYS A 142 23.76 20.58 -5.31
N LEU A 143 23.01 21.69 -5.21
CA LEU A 143 23.56 23.03 -5.44
C LEU A 143 24.62 23.37 -4.39
N LYS A 144 24.33 23.13 -3.11
CA LYS A 144 25.30 23.33 -2.02
C LYS A 144 26.57 22.48 -2.21
N GLN A 145 26.41 21.21 -2.60
CA GLN A 145 27.54 20.32 -2.87
C GLN A 145 28.40 20.82 -4.02
N LYS A 146 27.79 21.29 -5.13
CA LYS A 146 28.54 21.89 -6.25
C LYS A 146 29.32 23.12 -5.82
N HIS A 147 28.72 23.99 -4.99
CA HIS A 147 29.39 25.18 -4.49
C HIS A 147 30.55 24.83 -3.56
N ALA A 148 30.37 23.87 -2.64
CA ALA A 148 31.42 23.37 -1.77
C ALA A 148 32.60 22.79 -2.56
N ASN A 149 32.33 21.97 -3.57
CA ASN A 149 33.37 21.40 -4.43
C ASN A 149 34.14 22.48 -5.20
N LYS A 150 33.45 23.54 -5.66
CA LYS A 150 34.09 24.66 -6.35
C LYS A 150 35.02 25.44 -5.43
N LEU A 151 34.60 25.70 -4.18
CA LEU A 151 35.44 26.38 -3.18
C LEU A 151 36.67 25.53 -2.83
N ALA A 152 36.49 24.22 -2.59
CA ALA A 152 37.58 23.31 -2.31
C ALA A 152 38.61 23.24 -3.46
N ALA A 153 38.14 23.28 -4.72
CA ALA A 153 39.04 23.32 -5.87
C ALA A 153 39.86 24.62 -5.93
N VAL A 154 39.27 25.76 -5.55
CA VAL A 154 39.96 27.06 -5.52
C VAL A 154 41.01 27.10 -4.40
N GLU A 155 40.71 26.56 -3.22
CA GLU A 155 41.68 26.49 -2.11
C GLU A 155 42.93 25.68 -2.47
N LEU A 156 42.79 24.65 -3.30
CA LEU A 156 43.92 23.84 -3.77
C LEU A 156 44.77 24.54 -4.85
N THR A 157 44.20 25.45 -5.63
CA THR A 157 44.94 26.18 -6.69
C THR A 157 45.54 27.50 -6.21
N SER A 158 45.27 27.93 -4.97
CA SER A 158 45.67 29.24 -4.43
C SER A 158 46.98 29.20 -3.62
N ASN A 159 47.63 28.05 -3.50
CA ASN A 159 48.87 27.85 -2.74
C ASN A 159 50.13 27.78 -3.62
N GLU A 160 50.12 28.42 -4.78
CA GLU A 160 51.28 28.54 -5.69
C GLU A 160 51.77 29.99 -5.78
#